data_AF-A0A821MIN7-F1
#
_entry.id   AF-A0A821MIN7-F1
#
_cell.length_a   1.000
_cell.length_b   1.000
_cell.length_c   1.000
_cell.angle_alpha   90.00
_cell.angle_beta   90.00
_cell.angle_gamma   90.00
#
_symmetry.space_group_name_H-M   'P 1'
#
loop_
_entity.id
_entity.type
_entity.pdbx_description
1 polymer ?
#
loop_
_entity_poly.entity_id
_entity_poly.type
_entity_poly.pdbx_seq_one_letter_code
_entity_poly.pdbx_strand_id
1 'polypeptide(L)'
;MEMVSEAKVNGNDAPSEVLPALAEKPVGLPPGKYSLVGWDMDTTGRRLIDEICQIAAYTPKQTYSQYIMPYGDLNPGARRRHNVRVVTVGRYRMLKDTITHKILKTKSEVSALTDFLDWLEKEKGDGSVILIYHEPRRLSPTMLLEALTRYKLLDRFKTIVAGFTDSYALAAEKCKATVKSVSLRVLARVLLDADTLSVDSALDRASTAYRIVEHLSQSEQQEVGGGGEGISASEDMVETARAWARPVHTELEALDKLKKLLERQNTFRPVFAPLLRLARPERKRVTQLRRLLADAGLLYDHLKDAWQEQQVSGLETQLSALSVSAKEEDIKELIDIFDRHFDPAKEPKSPKPRVNKNRTTSSAGETGEAEGSTSESQKSSEQNSPVKTNDATANLDQQKEAVVAN
;
A
#
# COMPACT_ATOMS: atom_id res chain seq x y z
N MET A 1 11.44 -35.25 43.57
CA MET A 1 12.41 -34.14 43.40
C MET A 1 13.05 -34.39 42.05
N GLU A 2 12.86 -33.61 41.00
CA GLU A 2 12.63 -32.17 40.86
C GLU A 2 11.45 -31.86 39.94
N MET A 3 10.74 -30.78 40.29
CA MET A 3 9.76 -30.12 39.45
C MET A 3 10.48 -29.16 38.51
N VAL A 4 10.15 -29.18 37.21
CA VAL A 4 10.42 -28.04 36.33
C VAL A 4 9.09 -27.59 35.74
N SER A 5 8.83 -26.33 36.02
CA SER A 5 7.58 -25.58 35.95
C SER A 5 7.02 -25.39 34.54
N GLU A 6 5.70 -25.49 34.46
CA GLU A 6 4.86 -25.05 33.35
C GLU A 6 5.12 -23.56 33.01
N ALA A 7 5.64 -23.31 31.81
CA ALA A 7 5.65 -21.98 31.23
C ALA A 7 4.26 -21.68 30.66
N LYS A 8 3.52 -20.79 31.35
CA LYS A 8 2.26 -20.21 30.89
C LYS A 8 2.41 -19.64 29.49
N VAL A 9 1.68 -20.22 28.54
CA VAL A 9 1.41 -19.66 27.22
C VAL A 9 0.49 -18.44 27.42
N ASN A 10 1.05 -17.24 27.35
CA ASN A 10 0.27 -16.02 27.18
C ASN A 10 -0.22 -15.96 25.72
N GLY A 11 -1.31 -16.66 25.45
CA GLY A 11 -2.09 -16.54 24.22
C GLY A 11 -2.79 -15.19 24.20
N ASN A 12 -2.15 -14.21 23.56
CA ASN A 12 -2.79 -12.95 23.23
C ASN A 12 -3.62 -13.17 21.93
N ASP A 13 -4.77 -13.83 22.07
CA ASP A 13 -5.72 -14.06 20.97
C ASP A 13 -6.42 -12.73 20.60
N ALA A 14 -5.71 -11.92 19.82
CA ALA A 14 -6.37 -11.01 18.91
C ALA A 14 -6.97 -11.86 17.77
N PRO A 15 -8.22 -11.61 17.35
CA PRO A 15 -8.76 -12.32 16.19
C PRO A 15 -7.82 -12.08 15.01
N SER A 16 -7.25 -13.16 14.47
CA SER A 16 -6.40 -13.09 13.30
C SER A 16 -7.25 -12.61 12.13
N GLU A 17 -7.13 -11.31 11.81
CA GLU A 17 -7.72 -10.73 10.60
C GLU A 17 -7.36 -11.63 9.41
N VAL A 18 -8.35 -12.31 8.83
CA VAL A 18 -8.13 -13.18 7.68
C VAL A 18 -7.52 -12.33 6.58
N LEU A 19 -6.34 -12.75 6.09
CA LEU A 19 -5.62 -11.99 5.08
C LEU A 19 -6.47 -11.90 3.80
N PRO A 20 -6.57 -10.73 3.15
CA PRO A 20 -7.40 -10.55 1.95
C PRO A 20 -7.12 -11.56 0.82
N ALA A 21 -5.87 -12.01 0.68
CA ALA A 21 -5.51 -13.04 -0.30
C ALA A 21 -6.16 -14.41 -0.01
N LEU A 22 -6.47 -14.70 1.26
CA LEU A 22 -7.01 -15.98 1.73
C LEU A 22 -8.50 -15.93 2.04
N ALA A 23 -9.14 -14.75 1.90
CA ALA A 23 -10.54 -14.58 2.25
C ALA A 23 -11.47 -15.40 1.35
N GLU A 24 -11.14 -15.54 0.07
CA GLU A 24 -11.96 -16.23 -0.93
C GLU A 24 -11.08 -16.92 -1.97
N LYS A 25 -11.37 -18.19 -2.27
CA LYS A 25 -10.73 -18.89 -3.38
C LYS A 25 -11.24 -18.32 -4.71
N PRO A 26 -10.36 -17.97 -5.65
CA PRO A 26 -10.78 -17.50 -6.98
C PRO A 26 -11.55 -18.59 -7.74
N VAL A 27 -12.54 -18.17 -8.53
CA VAL A 27 -13.31 -19.06 -9.44
C VAL A 27 -12.47 -19.47 -10.66
N GLY A 28 -11.44 -18.69 -10.99
CA GLY A 28 -10.62 -18.85 -12.18
C GLY A 28 -11.18 -18.10 -13.40
N LEU A 29 -10.37 -18.04 -14.46
CA LEU A 29 -10.76 -17.51 -15.77
C LEU A 29 -11.35 -18.61 -16.66
N PRO A 30 -12.20 -18.33 -17.66
CA PRO A 30 -12.67 -19.37 -18.60
C PRO A 30 -11.50 -19.99 -19.40
N PRO A 31 -11.66 -21.19 -19.98
CA PRO A 31 -10.67 -21.76 -20.89
C PRO A 31 -10.36 -20.80 -22.04
N GLY A 32 -9.09 -20.70 -22.42
CA GLY A 32 -8.63 -19.76 -23.43
C GLY A 32 -7.11 -19.77 -23.58
N LYS A 33 -6.61 -19.06 -24.58
CA LYS A 33 -5.17 -18.87 -24.78
C LYS A 33 -4.70 -17.73 -23.88
N TYR A 34 -3.76 -18.02 -22.99
CA TYR A 34 -3.21 -17.03 -22.06
C TYR A 34 -1.69 -16.97 -22.10
N SER A 35 -1.16 -15.74 -22.05
CA SER A 35 0.25 -15.47 -21.77
C SER A 35 0.40 -15.11 -20.30
N LEU A 36 1.40 -15.68 -19.63
CA LEU A 36 1.69 -15.39 -18.23
C LEU A 36 2.76 -14.32 -18.11
N VAL A 37 2.51 -13.34 -17.24
CA VAL A 37 3.45 -12.25 -16.97
C VAL A 37 3.56 -12.07 -15.46
N GLY A 38 4.75 -12.26 -14.90
CA GLY A 38 5.03 -11.86 -13.52
C GLY A 38 5.03 -10.34 -13.44
N TRP A 39 4.42 -9.76 -12.41
CA TRP A 39 4.33 -8.31 -12.28
C TRP A 39 4.37 -7.87 -10.82
N ASP A 40 4.90 -6.68 -10.58
CA ASP A 40 4.86 -6.00 -9.28
C ASP A 40 5.06 -4.48 -9.48
N MET A 41 4.83 -3.72 -8.41
CA MET A 41 5.08 -2.29 -8.36
C MET A 41 5.68 -1.85 -7.01
N ASP A 42 6.54 -0.85 -7.06
CA ASP A 42 6.95 -0.11 -5.87
C ASP A 42 6.05 1.11 -5.68
N THR A 43 5.76 1.46 -4.43
CA THR A 43 4.85 2.56 -4.11
C THR A 43 5.40 3.45 -3.00
N THR A 44 4.89 4.68 -2.90
CA THR A 44 5.28 5.61 -1.84
C THR A 44 4.76 5.19 -0.45
N GLY A 45 3.85 4.22 -0.39
CA GLY A 45 3.30 3.69 0.84
C GLY A 45 2.58 2.34 0.73
N ARG A 46 1.39 2.23 1.33
CA ARG A 46 0.56 1.01 1.42
C ARG A 46 -0.94 1.34 1.45
N ARG A 47 -1.34 2.45 0.86
CA ARG A 47 -2.73 2.92 0.79
C ARG A 47 -3.04 3.28 -0.65
N LEU A 48 -4.32 3.25 -1.00
CA LEU A 48 -4.79 3.59 -2.35
C LEU A 48 -4.45 5.04 -2.78
N ILE A 49 -4.28 5.95 -1.82
CA ILE A 49 -3.87 7.34 -2.08
C ILE A 49 -2.35 7.50 -2.31
N ASP A 50 -1.57 6.47 -2.01
CA ASP A 50 -0.13 6.48 -2.24
C ASP A 50 0.13 6.23 -3.74
N GLU A 51 1.35 6.53 -4.20
CA GLU A 51 1.66 6.66 -5.63
C GLU A 51 2.60 5.53 -6.09
N ILE A 52 2.49 5.14 -7.36
CA ILE A 52 3.42 4.19 -7.98
C ILE A 52 4.76 4.89 -8.23
N CYS A 53 5.87 4.29 -7.80
CA CYS A 53 7.22 4.78 -8.06
C CYS A 53 8.09 3.83 -8.90
N GLN A 54 7.68 2.58 -9.08
CA GLN A 54 8.22 1.68 -10.09
C GLN A 54 7.10 0.73 -10.54
N ILE A 55 7.04 0.42 -11.83
CA ILE A 55 6.24 -0.67 -12.37
C ILE A 55 7.17 -1.64 -13.10
N ALA A 56 6.98 -2.94 -12.89
CA ALA A 56 7.81 -3.95 -13.51
C ALA A 56 7.01 -5.19 -13.92
N ALA A 57 7.47 -5.83 -14.98
CA ALA A 57 6.94 -7.09 -15.48
C ALA A 57 8.06 -7.99 -16.01
N TYR A 58 7.81 -9.30 -15.94
CA TYR A 58 8.77 -10.35 -16.24
C TYR A 58 8.08 -11.48 -17.02
N THR A 59 8.72 -11.89 -18.10
CA THR A 59 8.58 -13.22 -18.71
C THR A 59 9.97 -13.85 -18.85
N PRO A 60 10.10 -15.16 -19.07
CA PRO A 60 11.40 -15.79 -19.33
C PRO A 60 12.13 -15.22 -20.56
N LYS A 61 11.40 -14.60 -21.49
CA LYS A 61 11.95 -14.06 -22.74
C LYS A 61 12.36 -12.60 -22.61
N GLN A 62 11.62 -11.81 -21.84
CA GLN A 62 11.83 -10.36 -21.76
C GLN A 62 11.34 -9.77 -20.44
N THR A 63 11.80 -8.55 -20.16
CA THR A 63 11.41 -7.82 -18.96
C THR A 63 11.02 -6.39 -19.31
N TYR A 64 10.19 -5.81 -18.46
CA TYR A 64 9.85 -4.38 -18.46
C TYR A 64 10.09 -3.84 -17.06
N SER A 65 10.74 -2.68 -16.95
CA SER A 65 10.93 -2.01 -15.67
C SER A 65 11.06 -0.51 -15.89
N GLN A 66 10.17 0.26 -15.28
CA GLN A 66 10.16 1.71 -15.40
C GLN A 66 9.91 2.37 -14.04
N TYR A 67 10.87 3.19 -13.60
CA TYR A 67 10.67 4.07 -12.45
C TYR A 67 9.77 5.25 -12.84
N ILE A 68 8.91 5.64 -11.90
CA ILE A 68 7.92 6.71 -12.04
C ILE A 68 8.24 7.76 -10.99
N MET A 69 8.27 9.04 -11.38
CA MET A 69 8.52 10.12 -10.41
C MET A 69 7.25 10.44 -9.62
N PRO A 70 7.19 10.20 -8.29
CA PRO A 70 6.02 10.55 -7.50
C PRO A 70 5.95 12.06 -7.19
N TYR A 71 4.74 12.58 -7.01
CA TYR A 71 4.51 13.93 -6.51
C TYR A 71 4.92 14.05 -5.04
N GLY A 72 4.61 13.06 -4.21
CA GLY A 72 5.02 12.99 -2.81
C GLY A 72 6.38 12.33 -2.60
N ASP A 73 6.85 12.32 -1.35
CA ASP A 73 8.03 11.55 -0.95
C ASP A 73 7.63 10.15 -0.49
N LEU A 74 8.53 9.18 -0.69
CA LEU A 74 8.34 7.84 -0.15
C LEU A 74 8.38 7.90 1.39
N ASN A 75 7.40 7.25 2.03
CA ASN A 75 7.38 7.16 3.48
C ASN A 75 8.56 6.30 4.02
N PRO A 76 8.92 6.39 5.32
CA PRO A 76 10.07 5.65 5.86
C PRO A 76 9.98 4.12 5.73
N GLY A 77 8.78 3.56 5.57
CA GLY A 77 8.58 2.14 5.32
C GLY A 77 8.84 1.76 3.87
N ALA A 78 8.36 2.58 2.92
CA ALA A 78 8.60 2.42 1.49
C ALA A 78 10.08 2.60 1.15
N ARG A 79 10.75 3.63 1.69
CA ARG A 79 12.19 3.86 1.45
C ARG A 79 13.06 2.66 1.82
N ARG A 80 12.77 2.04 2.97
CA ARG A 80 13.50 0.86 3.45
C ARG A 80 13.16 -0.43 2.69
N ARG A 81 11.95 -0.52 2.14
CA ARG A 81 11.51 -1.71 1.39
C ARG A 81 12.12 -1.72 0.00
N HIS A 82 12.05 -0.58 -0.68
CA HIS A 82 12.38 -0.46 -2.09
C HIS A 82 13.82 0.02 -2.32
N ASN A 83 14.53 0.40 -1.26
CA ASN A 83 15.86 1.01 -1.35
C ASN A 83 15.90 2.23 -2.28
N VAL A 84 14.82 3.00 -2.29
CA VAL A 84 14.66 4.20 -3.12
C VAL A 84 14.21 5.36 -2.24
N ARG A 85 14.69 6.56 -2.55
CA ARG A 85 14.20 7.80 -1.93
C ARG A 85 14.12 8.93 -2.94
N VAL A 86 13.30 9.92 -2.64
CA VAL A 86 13.36 11.21 -3.33
C VAL A 86 14.52 12.01 -2.74
N VAL A 87 15.26 12.72 -3.62
CA VAL A 87 16.23 13.74 -3.26
C VAL A 87 15.95 15.02 -4.06
N THR A 88 16.28 16.17 -3.47
CA THR A 88 16.19 17.48 -4.15
C THR A 88 17.59 17.94 -4.50
N VAL A 89 17.82 18.22 -5.78
CA VAL A 89 19.07 18.80 -6.29
C VAL A 89 18.73 20.14 -6.94
N GLY A 90 19.11 21.23 -6.28
CA GLY A 90 18.67 22.58 -6.65
C GLY A 90 17.15 22.70 -6.57
N ARG A 91 16.51 22.94 -7.72
CA ARG A 91 15.03 23.05 -7.83
C ARG A 91 14.35 21.75 -8.28
N TYR A 92 15.12 20.72 -8.61
CA TYR A 92 14.61 19.48 -9.19
C TYR A 92 14.52 18.37 -8.16
N ARG A 93 13.42 17.61 -8.20
CA ARG A 93 13.23 16.38 -7.43
C ARG A 93 13.54 15.18 -8.33
N MET A 94 14.24 14.20 -7.79
CA MET A 94 14.62 12.98 -8.51
C MET A 94 14.62 11.78 -7.56
N LEU A 95 14.41 10.58 -8.13
CA LEU A 95 14.59 9.34 -7.40
C LEU A 95 16.07 8.96 -7.34
N LYS A 96 16.49 8.46 -6.18
CA LYS A 96 17.85 7.99 -5.91
C LYS A 96 17.78 6.63 -5.24
N ASP A 97 18.56 5.69 -5.76
CA ASP A 97 18.81 4.39 -5.14
C ASP A 97 19.65 4.57 -3.87
N THR A 98 19.21 4.00 -2.76
CA THR A 98 19.88 4.15 -1.46
C THR A 98 21.07 3.20 -1.28
N ILE A 99 21.15 2.12 -2.06
CA ILE A 99 22.27 1.18 -2.07
C ILE A 99 23.35 1.67 -3.03
N THR A 100 23.01 1.90 -4.30
CA THR A 100 24.00 2.26 -5.33
C THR A 100 24.33 3.74 -5.33
N HIS A 101 23.53 4.56 -4.65
CA HIS A 101 23.61 6.02 -4.65
C HIS A 101 23.47 6.67 -6.03
N LYS A 102 22.98 5.94 -7.03
CA LYS A 102 22.74 6.44 -8.39
C LYS A 102 21.39 7.14 -8.49
N ILE A 103 21.34 8.17 -9.33
CA ILE A 103 20.07 8.80 -9.72
C ILE A 103 19.34 7.87 -10.69
N LEU A 104 18.06 7.64 -10.42
CA LEU A 104 17.21 6.77 -11.22
C LEU A 104 16.49 7.60 -12.28
N LYS A 105 16.56 7.15 -13.54
CA LYS A 105 15.80 7.76 -14.62
C LYS A 105 14.33 7.42 -14.46
N THR A 106 13.48 8.44 -14.46
CA THR A 106 12.04 8.30 -14.25
C THR A 106 11.26 8.80 -15.46
N LYS A 107 10.02 8.32 -15.59
CA LYS A 107 8.99 8.89 -16.46
C LYS A 107 7.82 9.42 -15.62
N SER A 108 6.93 10.17 -16.27
CA SER A 108 5.58 10.44 -15.73
C SER A 108 4.78 9.15 -15.63
N GLU A 109 3.85 9.11 -14.67
CA GLU A 109 2.98 7.94 -14.44
C GLU A 109 2.21 7.54 -15.71
N VAL A 110 1.59 8.51 -16.40
CA VAL A 110 0.88 8.25 -17.67
C VAL A 110 1.78 7.63 -18.74
N SER A 111 3.00 8.13 -18.92
CA SER A 111 3.91 7.65 -19.96
C SER A 111 4.41 6.24 -19.64
N ALA A 112 4.75 5.97 -18.38
CA ALA A 112 5.16 4.63 -17.95
C ALA A 112 4.02 3.61 -18.06
N LEU A 113 2.77 4.02 -17.82
CA LEU A 113 1.61 3.15 -18.01
C LEU A 113 1.32 2.90 -19.49
N THR A 114 1.43 3.91 -20.36
CA THR A 114 1.31 3.72 -21.82
C THR A 114 2.35 2.74 -22.33
N ASP A 115 3.63 2.95 -21.99
CA ASP A 115 4.72 2.04 -22.39
C ASP A 115 4.51 0.62 -21.85
N PHE A 116 3.95 0.49 -20.64
CA PHE A 116 3.63 -0.80 -20.04
C PHE A 116 2.54 -1.53 -20.83
N LEU A 117 1.48 -0.82 -21.25
CA LEU A 117 0.42 -1.41 -22.08
C LEU A 117 0.96 -1.81 -23.46
N ASP A 118 1.80 -0.98 -24.08
CA ASP A 118 2.46 -1.30 -25.35
C ASP A 118 3.33 -2.56 -25.23
N TRP A 119 3.99 -2.75 -24.09
CA TRP A 119 4.76 -3.96 -23.80
C TRP A 119 3.85 -5.18 -23.60
N LEU A 120 2.76 -5.04 -22.85
CA LEU A 120 1.79 -6.12 -22.64
C LEU A 120 1.07 -6.56 -23.92
N GLU A 121 0.77 -5.63 -24.83
CA GLU A 121 0.18 -5.96 -26.14
C GLU A 121 1.08 -6.87 -26.96
N LYS A 122 2.40 -6.68 -26.87
CA LYS A 122 3.37 -7.56 -27.54
C LYS A 122 3.40 -8.95 -26.90
N GLU A 123 3.32 -9.02 -25.56
CA GLU A 123 3.33 -10.30 -24.83
C GLU A 123 2.01 -11.08 -24.94
N LYS A 124 0.89 -10.38 -25.16
CA LYS A 124 -0.44 -10.98 -25.32
C LYS A 124 -0.49 -12.00 -26.47
N GLY A 125 0.22 -11.71 -27.57
CA GLY A 125 0.07 -12.47 -28.81
C GLY A 125 -1.41 -12.56 -29.23
N ASP A 126 -1.85 -13.77 -29.60
CA ASP A 126 -3.24 -14.05 -30.00
C ASP A 126 -4.21 -14.25 -28.82
N GLY A 127 -3.69 -14.29 -27.59
CA GLY A 127 -4.42 -14.68 -26.38
C GLY A 127 -4.88 -13.50 -25.52
N SER A 128 -4.86 -13.67 -24.20
CA SER A 128 -4.95 -12.58 -23.22
C SER A 128 -3.86 -12.74 -22.17
N VAL A 129 -3.49 -11.67 -21.48
CA VAL A 129 -2.46 -11.74 -20.44
C VAL A 129 -3.08 -12.07 -19.08
N ILE A 130 -2.42 -12.92 -18.30
CA ILE A 130 -2.64 -13.10 -16.87
C ILE A 130 -1.46 -12.50 -16.11
N LEU A 131 -1.74 -11.53 -15.25
CA LEU A 131 -0.73 -10.86 -14.43
C LEU A 131 -0.55 -11.59 -13.09
N ILE A 132 0.61 -12.18 -12.87
CA ILE A 132 0.97 -12.92 -11.65
C ILE A 132 1.64 -11.98 -10.66
N TYR A 133 1.12 -11.90 -9.44
CA TYR A 133 1.71 -11.12 -8.36
C TYR A 133 1.74 -11.94 -7.06
N HIS A 134 2.33 -11.38 -5.99
CA HIS A 134 2.47 -12.08 -4.73
C HIS A 134 2.31 -11.15 -3.52
N GLU A 135 1.12 -11.08 -2.93
CA GLU A 135 0.94 -10.27 -1.72
C GLU A 135 -0.22 -10.76 -0.84
N PRO A 136 -0.11 -10.65 0.49
CA PRO A 136 -1.18 -11.06 1.40
C PRO A 136 -2.39 -10.11 1.43
N ARG A 137 -2.21 -8.82 1.09
CA ARG A 137 -3.20 -7.76 1.30
C ARG A 137 -3.90 -7.24 0.03
N ARG A 138 -3.61 -7.82 -1.14
CA ARG A 138 -4.25 -7.52 -2.44
C ARG A 138 -4.44 -6.02 -2.71
N LEU A 139 -3.35 -5.24 -2.65
CA LEU A 139 -3.38 -3.81 -2.89
C LEU A 139 -2.89 -3.46 -4.31
N SER A 140 -1.88 -4.16 -4.83
CA SER A 140 -1.23 -3.85 -6.09
C SER A 140 -2.20 -3.85 -7.29
N PRO A 141 -3.09 -4.86 -7.49
CA PRO A 141 -4.08 -4.81 -8.56
C PRO A 141 -5.00 -3.59 -8.46
N THR A 142 -5.50 -3.28 -7.26
CA THR A 142 -6.39 -2.13 -7.05
C THR A 142 -5.69 -0.80 -7.33
N MET A 143 -4.41 -0.66 -6.97
CA MET A 143 -3.61 0.53 -7.28
C MET A 143 -3.35 0.69 -8.77
N LEU A 144 -3.05 -0.39 -9.50
CA LEU A 144 -2.86 -0.35 -10.95
C LEU A 144 -4.15 0.08 -11.65
N LEU A 145 -5.28 -0.53 -11.29
CA LEU A 145 -6.58 -0.22 -11.88
C LEU A 145 -7.01 1.22 -11.60
N GLU A 146 -6.71 1.74 -10.41
CA GLU A 146 -6.96 3.15 -10.08
C GLU A 146 -6.12 4.10 -10.95
N ALA A 147 -4.84 3.81 -11.12
CA ALA A 147 -3.95 4.61 -11.96
C ALA A 147 -4.38 4.58 -13.43
N LEU A 148 -4.75 3.41 -13.97
CA LEU A 148 -5.26 3.26 -15.33
C LEU A 148 -6.59 4.01 -15.53
N THR A 149 -7.47 4.00 -14.53
CA THR A 149 -8.75 4.74 -14.56
C THR A 149 -8.49 6.25 -14.65
N ARG A 150 -7.57 6.77 -13.83
CA ARG A 150 -7.20 8.19 -13.81
C ARG A 150 -6.77 8.73 -15.18
N TYR A 151 -6.07 7.91 -15.97
CA TYR A 151 -5.57 8.30 -17.29
C TYR A 151 -6.41 7.78 -18.46
N LYS A 152 -7.61 7.26 -18.22
CA LYS A 152 -8.51 6.70 -19.26
C LYS A 152 -7.86 5.57 -20.08
N LEU A 153 -7.00 4.78 -19.43
CA LEU A 153 -6.31 3.64 -20.04
C LEU A 153 -6.96 2.29 -19.69
N LEU A 154 -7.98 2.29 -18.83
CA LEU A 154 -8.62 1.08 -18.33
C LEU A 154 -9.26 0.23 -19.43
N ASP A 155 -9.95 0.85 -20.39
CA ASP A 155 -10.62 0.08 -21.44
C ASP A 155 -9.61 -0.63 -22.34
N ARG A 156 -8.51 0.05 -22.71
CA ARG A 156 -7.37 -0.56 -23.41
C ARG A 156 -6.83 -1.73 -22.59
N PHE A 157 -6.57 -1.55 -21.30
CA PHE A 157 -6.08 -2.61 -20.42
C PHE A 157 -6.99 -3.85 -20.38
N LYS A 158 -8.31 -3.67 -20.30
CA LYS A 158 -9.28 -4.79 -20.31
C LYS A 158 -9.26 -5.61 -21.60
N THR A 159 -8.85 -5.01 -22.72
CA THR A 159 -8.67 -5.77 -23.98
C THR A 159 -7.40 -6.61 -23.98
N ILE A 160 -6.44 -6.33 -23.10
CA ILE A 160 -5.12 -6.97 -23.08
C ILE A 160 -5.05 -8.03 -21.97
N VAL A 161 -5.48 -7.67 -20.76
CA VAL A 161 -5.34 -8.46 -19.54
C VAL A 161 -6.69 -9.07 -19.17
N ALA A 162 -6.74 -10.39 -19.03
CA ALA A 162 -7.93 -11.11 -18.61
C ALA A 162 -8.12 -11.11 -17.09
N GLY A 163 -7.03 -11.16 -16.33
CA GLY A 163 -7.09 -11.21 -14.87
C GLY A 163 -5.74 -11.19 -14.16
N PHE A 164 -5.80 -11.31 -12.85
CA PHE A 164 -4.67 -11.30 -11.93
C PHE A 164 -4.61 -12.60 -11.14
N THR A 165 -3.44 -13.23 -11.07
CA THR A 165 -3.21 -14.43 -10.24
C THR A 165 -2.40 -14.06 -9.02
N ASP A 166 -2.97 -14.29 -7.84
CA ASP A 166 -2.25 -14.12 -6.57
C ASP A 166 -1.51 -15.40 -6.19
N SER A 167 -0.21 -15.42 -6.47
CA SER A 167 0.64 -16.56 -6.12
C SER A 167 0.77 -16.74 -4.59
N TYR A 168 0.42 -15.74 -3.77
CA TYR A 168 0.36 -15.91 -2.31
C TYR A 168 -0.76 -16.86 -1.92
N ALA A 169 -1.95 -16.69 -2.50
CA ALA A 169 -3.11 -17.56 -2.21
C ALA A 169 -2.87 -18.99 -2.69
N LEU A 170 -2.30 -19.15 -3.89
CA LEU A 170 -1.89 -20.44 -4.43
C LEU A 170 -0.88 -21.14 -3.50
N ALA A 171 0.18 -20.44 -3.10
CA ALA A 171 1.21 -21.01 -2.23
C ALA A 171 0.68 -21.30 -0.82
N ALA A 172 -0.22 -20.48 -0.28
CA ALA A 172 -0.84 -20.72 1.02
C ALA A 172 -1.63 -22.03 1.05
N GLU A 173 -2.30 -22.37 -0.05
CA GLU A 173 -3.02 -23.64 -0.19
C GLU A 173 -2.05 -24.81 -0.39
N LYS A 174 -1.16 -24.70 -1.39
CA LYS A 174 -0.25 -25.79 -1.76
C LYS A 174 0.83 -26.09 -0.72
N CYS A 175 1.29 -25.09 0.01
CA CYS A 175 2.38 -25.23 0.98
C CYS A 175 1.88 -25.21 2.44
N LYS A 176 0.58 -25.33 2.69
CA LYS A 176 -0.03 -25.23 4.03
C LYS A 176 0.61 -26.16 5.06
N ALA A 177 1.01 -27.37 4.64
CA ALA A 177 1.62 -28.38 5.50
C ALA A 177 3.15 -28.25 5.63
N THR A 178 3.80 -27.54 4.70
CA THR A 178 5.26 -27.57 4.55
C THR A 178 5.95 -26.30 5.07
N VAL A 179 5.29 -25.13 4.98
CA VAL A 179 5.89 -23.86 5.39
C VAL A 179 5.02 -23.06 6.36
N LYS A 180 5.65 -22.48 7.39
CA LYS A 180 4.98 -21.61 8.37
C LYS A 180 4.58 -20.25 7.82
N SER A 181 5.25 -19.79 6.76
CA SER A 181 5.01 -18.50 6.13
C SER A 181 5.22 -18.62 4.63
N VAL A 182 4.22 -18.15 3.87
CA VAL A 182 4.26 -18.10 2.41
C VAL A 182 4.62 -16.71 1.91
N SER A 183 5.43 -15.95 2.66
CA SER A 183 5.93 -14.67 2.16
C SER A 183 6.87 -14.89 0.97
N LEU A 184 6.89 -13.94 0.02
CA LEU A 184 7.72 -14.02 -1.17
C LEU A 184 9.19 -14.37 -0.87
N ARG A 185 9.78 -13.75 0.16
CA ARG A 185 11.17 -14.00 0.58
C ARG A 185 11.39 -15.42 1.12
N VAL A 186 10.42 -15.97 1.83
CA VAL A 186 10.51 -17.34 2.37
C VAL A 186 10.39 -18.34 1.23
N LEU A 187 9.40 -18.16 0.36
CA LEU A 187 9.20 -19.06 -0.78
C LEU A 187 10.34 -19.00 -1.79
N ALA A 188 10.92 -17.83 -2.05
CA ALA A 188 12.10 -17.71 -2.90
C ALA A 188 13.27 -18.57 -2.40
N ARG A 189 13.48 -18.64 -1.08
CA ARG A 189 14.54 -19.47 -0.49
C ARG A 189 14.19 -20.95 -0.49
N VAL A 190 12.97 -21.29 -0.12
CA VAL A 190 12.54 -22.67 0.09
C VAL A 190 12.26 -23.40 -1.23
N LEU A 191 11.68 -22.72 -2.22
CA LEU A 191 11.25 -23.34 -3.48
C LEU A 191 12.24 -23.12 -4.64
N LEU A 192 13.05 -22.07 -4.59
CA LEU A 192 13.93 -21.71 -5.72
C LEU A 192 15.42 -21.86 -5.38
N ASP A 193 15.76 -22.43 -4.21
CA ASP A 193 17.12 -22.59 -3.68
C ASP A 193 17.97 -21.32 -3.79
N ALA A 194 17.32 -20.17 -3.64
CA ALA A 194 17.89 -18.88 -3.96
C ALA A 194 18.10 -18.05 -2.70
N ASP A 195 19.09 -18.43 -1.91
CA ASP A 195 19.57 -17.64 -0.77
C ASP A 195 20.04 -16.23 -1.18
N THR A 196 20.32 -16.03 -2.48
CA THR A 196 20.81 -14.79 -3.08
C THR A 196 19.79 -14.00 -3.89
N LEU A 197 18.56 -14.50 -4.11
CA LEU A 197 17.53 -13.73 -4.83
C LEU A 197 17.12 -12.52 -3.99
N SER A 198 17.44 -11.32 -4.49
CA SER A 198 16.87 -10.09 -3.95
C SER A 198 15.37 -10.07 -4.25
N VAL A 199 14.60 -9.45 -3.36
CA VAL A 199 13.17 -9.16 -3.56
C VAL A 199 12.91 -7.67 -3.29
N ASP A 200 13.96 -6.86 -3.46
CA ASP A 200 13.95 -5.47 -3.04
C ASP A 200 13.40 -4.54 -4.13
N SER A 201 13.60 -4.87 -5.42
CA SER A 201 13.01 -4.12 -6.55
C SER A 201 11.69 -4.74 -7.04
N ALA A 202 10.85 -3.95 -7.71
CA ALA A 202 9.63 -4.46 -8.32
C ALA A 202 9.91 -5.57 -9.35
N LEU A 203 11.01 -5.47 -10.11
CA LEU A 203 11.36 -6.46 -11.13
C LEU A 203 11.74 -7.80 -10.51
N ASP A 204 12.53 -7.78 -9.44
CA ASP A 204 12.92 -9.02 -8.77
C ASP A 204 11.71 -9.74 -8.17
N ARG A 205 10.76 -8.97 -7.61
CA ARG A 205 9.51 -9.54 -7.08
C ARG A 205 8.62 -10.09 -8.18
N ALA A 206 8.49 -9.40 -9.31
CA ALA A 206 7.76 -9.87 -10.48
C ALA A 206 8.34 -11.21 -10.99
N SER A 207 9.66 -11.30 -11.12
CA SER A 207 10.35 -12.53 -11.54
C SER A 207 10.15 -13.67 -10.54
N THR A 208 10.28 -13.37 -9.25
CA THR A 208 10.11 -14.36 -8.17
C THR A 208 8.68 -14.89 -8.13
N ALA A 209 7.67 -14.03 -8.25
CA ALA A 209 6.26 -14.42 -8.28
C ALA A 209 5.95 -15.37 -9.46
N TYR A 210 6.51 -15.08 -10.64
CA TYR A 210 6.40 -15.95 -11.81
C TYR A 210 7.00 -17.33 -11.54
N ARG A 211 8.24 -17.38 -11.06
CA ARG A 211 8.98 -18.63 -10.80
C ARG A 211 8.35 -19.48 -9.70
N ILE A 212 7.71 -18.87 -8.70
CA ILE A 212 6.95 -19.60 -7.69
C ILE A 212 5.77 -20.34 -8.33
N VAL A 213 5.02 -19.70 -9.22
CA VAL A 213 3.90 -20.36 -9.92
C VAL A 213 4.43 -21.49 -10.80
N GLU A 214 5.52 -21.26 -11.53
CA GLU A 214 6.20 -22.27 -12.37
C GLU A 214 6.61 -23.51 -11.57
N HIS A 215 7.25 -23.32 -10.42
CA HIS A 215 7.63 -24.43 -9.53
C HIS A 215 6.38 -25.14 -8.97
N LEU A 216 5.38 -24.39 -8.50
CA LEU A 216 4.19 -24.96 -7.88
C LEU A 216 3.26 -25.66 -8.88
N SER A 217 3.34 -25.37 -10.17
CA SER A 217 2.63 -26.11 -11.22
C SER A 217 3.31 -27.45 -11.54
N GLN A 218 4.64 -27.53 -11.45
CA GLN A 218 5.39 -28.77 -11.74
C GLN A 218 5.26 -29.81 -10.63
N SER A 219 5.10 -29.39 -9.37
CA SER A 219 4.99 -30.31 -8.22
C SER A 219 3.73 -31.20 -8.24
N GLU A 220 2.74 -30.94 -9.11
CA GLU A 220 1.57 -31.82 -9.27
C GLU A 220 1.89 -33.16 -9.96
N GLN A 221 3.03 -33.27 -10.66
CA GLN A 221 3.39 -34.48 -11.44
C GLN A 221 4.46 -35.35 -10.79
N GLN A 222 5.18 -34.90 -9.75
CA GLN A 222 6.17 -35.78 -9.09
C GLN A 222 5.51 -36.95 -8.34
N GLU A 223 4.19 -36.89 -8.11
CA GLU A 223 3.39 -38.01 -7.59
C GLU A 223 2.83 -38.94 -8.68
N VAL A 224 2.93 -38.58 -9.98
CA VAL A 224 2.43 -39.40 -11.08
C VAL A 224 3.45 -39.43 -12.21
N GLY A 225 4.36 -40.41 -12.17
CA GLY A 225 5.50 -40.52 -13.07
C GLY A 225 5.14 -40.44 -14.57
N GLY A 226 5.65 -39.40 -15.24
CA GLY A 226 5.57 -39.25 -16.69
C GLY A 226 6.54 -38.17 -17.19
N GLY A 227 7.69 -38.59 -17.72
CA GLY A 227 8.69 -37.71 -18.31
C GLY A 227 8.22 -37.13 -19.65
N GLY A 228 7.96 -35.82 -19.66
CA GLY A 228 7.56 -35.04 -20.85
C GLY A 228 7.91 -33.56 -20.69
N GLU A 229 9.16 -33.25 -20.35
CA GLU A 229 9.58 -32.07 -19.56
C GLU A 229 9.54 -30.68 -20.24
N GLY A 230 8.91 -30.49 -21.40
CA GLY A 230 9.02 -29.22 -22.15
C GLY A 230 7.71 -28.45 -22.39
N ILE A 231 6.73 -29.11 -23.04
CA ILE A 231 5.51 -28.45 -23.53
C ILE A 231 4.39 -28.55 -22.50
N SER A 232 4.21 -29.71 -21.87
CA SER A 232 3.18 -29.93 -20.83
C SER A 232 3.43 -29.02 -19.61
N ALA A 233 4.69 -28.86 -19.19
CA ALA A 233 5.03 -27.99 -18.06
C ALA A 233 4.60 -26.53 -18.24
N SER A 234 4.58 -26.04 -19.49
CA SER A 234 4.10 -24.68 -19.80
C SER A 234 2.56 -24.59 -19.82
N GLU A 235 1.88 -25.64 -20.28
CA GLU A 235 0.42 -25.74 -20.28
C GLU A 235 -0.11 -25.88 -18.85
N ASP A 236 0.54 -26.68 -18.02
CA ASP A 236 0.21 -26.88 -16.60
C ASP A 236 0.36 -25.60 -15.79
N MET A 237 1.40 -24.81 -16.07
CA MET A 237 1.59 -23.49 -15.46
C MET A 237 0.47 -22.52 -15.84
N VAL A 238 0.09 -22.49 -17.13
CA VAL A 238 -1.01 -21.66 -17.63
C VAL A 238 -2.33 -22.06 -16.98
N GLU A 239 -2.59 -23.36 -16.89
CA GLU A 239 -3.81 -23.90 -16.30
C GLU A 239 -3.88 -23.62 -14.79
N THR A 240 -2.77 -23.80 -14.08
CA THR A 240 -2.65 -23.42 -12.66
C THR A 240 -2.91 -21.92 -12.48
N ALA A 241 -2.27 -21.06 -13.28
CA ALA A 241 -2.46 -19.62 -13.17
C ALA A 241 -3.90 -19.22 -13.50
N ARG A 242 -4.52 -19.82 -14.53
CA ARG A 242 -5.92 -19.62 -14.93
C ARG A 242 -6.89 -19.98 -13.82
N ALA A 243 -6.72 -21.14 -13.18
CA ALA A 243 -7.58 -21.60 -12.08
C ALA A 243 -7.51 -20.70 -10.85
N TRP A 244 -6.36 -20.03 -10.64
CA TRP A 244 -6.13 -19.11 -9.53
C TRP A 244 -6.26 -17.63 -9.90
N ALA A 245 -6.63 -17.34 -11.15
CA ALA A 245 -6.79 -15.98 -11.62
C ALA A 245 -8.14 -15.40 -11.21
N ARG A 246 -8.13 -14.13 -10.85
CA ARG A 246 -9.31 -13.29 -10.64
C ARG A 246 -9.50 -12.41 -11.88
N PRO A 247 -10.68 -12.40 -12.50
CA PRO A 247 -10.97 -11.50 -13.62
C PRO A 247 -10.74 -10.02 -13.26
N VAL A 248 -10.40 -9.19 -14.26
CA VAL A 248 -10.23 -7.74 -14.05
C VAL A 248 -11.47 -7.07 -13.43
N HIS A 249 -12.68 -7.51 -13.81
CA HIS A 249 -13.91 -6.94 -13.25
C HIS A 249 -14.06 -7.21 -11.74
N THR A 250 -13.63 -8.37 -11.26
CA THR A 250 -13.65 -8.71 -9.82
C THR A 250 -12.74 -7.79 -9.02
N GLU A 251 -11.56 -7.44 -9.56
CA GLU A 251 -10.65 -6.49 -8.92
C GLU A 251 -11.15 -5.04 -9.00
N LEU A 252 -11.91 -4.68 -10.05
CA LEU A 252 -12.60 -3.39 -10.13
C LEU A 252 -13.70 -3.27 -9.06
N GLU A 253 -14.50 -4.32 -8.85
CA GLU A 253 -15.48 -4.34 -7.76
C GLU A 253 -14.79 -4.22 -6.38
N ALA A 254 -13.64 -4.86 -6.20
CA ALA A 254 -12.84 -4.72 -4.99
C ALA A 254 -12.32 -3.28 -4.80
N LEU A 255 -11.87 -2.63 -5.87
CA LEU A 255 -11.47 -1.22 -5.88
C LEU A 255 -12.65 -0.31 -5.50
N ASP A 256 -13.84 -0.52 -6.06
CA ASP A 256 -15.03 0.28 -5.76
C ASP A 256 -15.47 0.11 -4.30
N LYS A 257 -15.43 -1.11 -3.77
CA LYS A 257 -15.67 -1.38 -2.35
C LYS A 257 -14.65 -0.65 -1.47
N LEU A 258 -13.37 -0.68 -1.84
CA LEU A 258 -12.30 0.01 -1.11
C LEU A 258 -12.48 1.54 -1.14
N LYS A 259 -12.87 2.13 -2.27
CA LYS A 259 -13.17 3.56 -2.40
C LYS A 259 -14.33 3.99 -1.50
N LYS A 260 -15.47 3.30 -1.59
CA LYS A 260 -16.64 3.55 -0.73
C LYS A 260 -16.26 3.49 0.75
N LEU A 261 -15.45 2.51 1.12
CA LEU A 261 -14.96 2.36 2.48
C LEU A 261 -14.05 3.53 2.92
N LEU A 262 -13.17 4.01 2.04
CA LEU A 262 -12.31 5.17 2.30
C LEU A 262 -13.13 6.47 2.42
N GLU A 263 -14.14 6.65 1.58
CA GLU A 263 -15.08 7.78 1.66
C GLU A 263 -15.82 7.80 3.00
N ARG A 264 -16.37 6.66 3.42
CA ARG A 264 -17.01 6.50 4.74
C ARG A 264 -16.05 6.82 5.87
N GLN A 265 -14.83 6.26 5.83
CA GLN A 265 -13.81 6.61 6.82
C GLN A 265 -13.56 8.11 6.85
N ASN A 266 -13.49 8.78 5.71
CA ASN A 266 -13.23 10.22 5.61
C ASN A 266 -14.30 11.09 6.26
N THR A 267 -15.55 10.63 6.36
CA THR A 267 -16.58 11.35 7.13
C THR A 267 -16.20 11.50 8.61
N PHE A 268 -15.51 10.52 9.19
CA PHE A 268 -15.05 10.54 10.58
C PHE A 268 -13.79 11.37 10.83
N ARG A 269 -13.28 12.11 9.83
CA ARG A 269 -12.09 12.97 9.99
C ARG A 269 -12.19 13.96 11.15
N PRO A 270 -13.32 14.64 11.45
CA PRO A 270 -13.43 15.57 12.57
C PRO A 270 -13.08 14.95 13.92
N VAL A 271 -13.48 13.69 14.13
CA VAL A 271 -13.27 12.94 15.38
C VAL A 271 -11.89 12.28 15.40
N PHE A 272 -11.52 11.61 14.32
CA PHE A 272 -10.35 10.72 14.31
C PHE A 272 -9.04 11.42 13.90
N ALA A 273 -9.07 12.58 13.23
CA ALA A 273 -7.83 13.23 12.80
C ALA A 273 -6.89 13.60 13.96
N PRO A 274 -7.36 14.13 15.11
CA PRO A 274 -6.50 14.33 16.28
C PRO A 274 -5.94 13.00 16.82
N LEU A 275 -6.78 11.98 16.93
CA LEU A 275 -6.41 10.66 17.45
C LEU A 275 -5.38 9.93 16.58
N LEU A 276 -5.41 10.16 15.27
CA LEU A 276 -4.43 9.59 14.33
C LEU A 276 -3.04 10.24 14.43
N ARG A 277 -2.89 11.33 15.19
CA ARG A 277 -1.57 11.93 15.51
C ARG A 277 -0.90 11.31 16.74
N LEU A 278 -1.59 10.41 17.45
CA LEU A 278 -1.04 9.68 18.60
C LEU A 278 0.14 8.78 18.22
N ALA A 279 0.78 8.20 19.24
CA ALA A 279 1.84 7.22 19.05
C ALA A 279 1.37 5.98 18.29
N ARG A 280 2.33 5.18 17.80
CA ARG A 280 2.06 4.06 16.87
C ARG A 280 1.01 3.06 17.38
N PRO A 281 1.06 2.59 18.64
CA PRO A 281 0.09 1.63 19.17
C PRO A 281 -1.34 2.18 19.14
N GLU A 282 -1.53 3.38 19.66
CA GLU A 282 -2.81 4.06 19.78
C GLU A 282 -3.37 4.40 18.40
N ARG A 283 -2.52 4.90 17.49
CA ARG A 283 -2.92 5.14 16.10
C ARG A 283 -3.40 3.86 15.42
N LYS A 284 -2.75 2.71 15.66
CA LYS A 284 -3.19 1.42 15.10
C LYS A 284 -4.58 1.06 15.62
N ARG A 285 -4.80 1.18 16.94
CA ARG A 285 -6.10 0.94 17.59
C ARG A 285 -7.20 1.85 17.04
N VAL A 286 -6.95 3.16 17.00
CA VAL A 286 -7.86 4.18 16.46
C VAL A 286 -8.18 3.94 14.98
N THR A 287 -7.20 3.49 14.18
CA THR A 287 -7.43 3.12 12.77
C THR A 287 -8.36 1.92 12.65
N GLN A 288 -8.23 0.92 13.53
CA GLN A 288 -9.11 -0.24 13.57
C GLN A 288 -10.54 0.15 13.96
N LEU A 289 -10.71 1.00 14.99
CA LEU A 289 -12.04 1.49 15.39
C LEU A 289 -12.73 2.26 14.24
N ARG A 290 -11.98 3.15 13.56
CA ARG A 290 -12.49 3.87 12.38
C ARG A 290 -12.88 2.94 11.24
N ARG A 291 -12.15 1.83 11.07
CA ARG A 291 -12.44 0.79 10.07
C ARG A 291 -13.75 0.08 10.39
N LEU A 292 -13.97 -0.33 11.64
CA LEU A 292 -15.21 -0.99 12.09
C LEU A 292 -16.45 -0.16 11.77
N LEU A 293 -16.42 1.15 12.05
CA LEU A 293 -17.53 2.06 11.72
C LEU A 293 -17.84 2.07 10.21
N ALA A 294 -16.80 2.17 9.39
CA ALA A 294 -16.96 2.24 7.94
C ALA A 294 -17.45 0.92 7.31
N ASP A 295 -16.98 -0.21 7.84
CA ASP A 295 -17.41 -1.55 7.42
C ASP A 295 -18.90 -1.77 7.73
N ALA A 296 -19.38 -1.27 8.88
CA ALA A 296 -20.80 -1.29 9.25
C ALA A 296 -21.67 -0.25 8.51
N GLY A 297 -21.08 0.57 7.64
CA GLY A 297 -21.81 1.58 6.87
C GLY A 297 -22.25 2.80 7.66
N LEU A 298 -21.70 3.02 8.87
CA LEU A 298 -21.97 4.19 9.67
C LEU A 298 -21.25 5.42 9.09
N LEU A 299 -21.91 6.57 9.19
CA LEU A 299 -21.37 7.88 8.80
C LEU A 299 -21.30 8.79 10.02
N TYR A 300 -20.43 9.81 9.94
CA TYR A 300 -20.31 10.82 10.99
C TYR A 300 -21.65 11.50 11.33
N ASP A 301 -22.40 11.91 10.30
CA ASP A 301 -23.66 12.63 10.51
C ASP A 301 -24.71 11.77 11.22
N HIS A 302 -24.80 10.46 10.90
CA HIS A 302 -25.71 9.54 11.59
C HIS A 302 -25.43 9.47 13.10
N LEU A 303 -24.15 9.44 13.50
CA LEU A 303 -23.78 9.40 14.92
C LEU A 303 -23.96 10.76 15.61
N LYS A 304 -23.75 11.84 14.87
CA LYS A 304 -23.98 13.20 15.37
C LYS A 304 -25.46 13.43 15.64
N ASP A 305 -26.34 13.07 14.69
CA ASP A 305 -27.78 13.23 14.81
C ASP A 305 -28.32 12.39 15.98
N ALA A 306 -27.88 11.13 16.09
CA ALA A 306 -28.28 10.26 17.20
C ALA A 306 -27.86 10.81 18.57
N TRP A 307 -26.66 11.40 18.68
CA TRP A 307 -26.22 12.04 19.92
C TRP A 307 -27.01 13.33 20.21
N GLN A 308 -27.38 14.12 19.19
CA GLN A 308 -28.20 15.31 19.40
C GLN A 308 -29.61 14.98 19.89
N GLU A 309 -30.22 13.91 19.37
CA GLU A 309 -31.58 13.48 19.75
C GLU A 309 -31.64 12.80 21.11
N GLN A 310 -30.71 11.88 21.39
CA GLN A 310 -30.78 10.98 22.55
C GLN A 310 -29.45 10.85 23.31
N GLN A 311 -28.47 11.73 23.06
CA GLN A 311 -27.18 11.73 23.76
C GLN A 311 -26.51 10.34 23.70
N VAL A 312 -25.96 9.87 24.83
CA VAL A 312 -25.25 8.58 24.91
C VAL A 312 -26.13 7.38 24.51
N SER A 313 -27.42 7.37 24.88
CA SER A 313 -28.31 6.26 24.51
C SER A 313 -28.58 6.19 23.01
N GLY A 314 -28.53 7.34 22.32
CA GLY A 314 -28.57 7.39 20.85
C GLY A 314 -27.34 6.75 20.22
N LEU A 315 -26.15 7.01 20.77
CA LEU A 315 -24.90 6.37 20.33
C LEU A 315 -24.92 4.86 20.59
N GLU A 316 -25.38 4.42 21.77
CA GLU A 316 -25.51 2.99 22.10
C GLU A 316 -26.42 2.27 21.11
N THR A 317 -27.55 2.88 20.76
CA THR A 317 -28.50 2.33 19.79
C THR A 317 -27.86 2.19 18.41
N GLN A 318 -27.22 3.24 17.90
CA GLN A 318 -26.57 3.19 16.58
C GLN A 318 -25.37 2.23 16.54
N LEU A 319 -24.54 2.22 17.58
CA LEU A 319 -23.34 1.40 17.64
C LEU A 319 -23.63 -0.07 18.00
N SER A 320 -24.84 -0.39 18.47
CA SER A 320 -25.29 -1.78 18.66
C SER A 320 -25.24 -2.60 17.36
N ALA A 321 -25.36 -1.94 16.21
CA ALA A 321 -25.19 -2.55 14.89
C ALA A 321 -23.80 -3.18 14.69
N LEU A 322 -22.79 -2.75 15.47
CA LEU A 322 -21.44 -3.31 15.44
C LEU A 322 -21.30 -4.63 16.20
N SER A 323 -22.28 -5.04 16.99
CA SER A 323 -22.20 -6.23 17.88
C SER A 323 -21.84 -7.53 17.16
N VAL A 324 -22.14 -7.64 15.86
CA VAL A 324 -21.80 -8.81 15.02
C VAL A 324 -20.31 -8.84 14.67
N SER A 325 -19.65 -7.69 14.62
CA SER A 325 -18.30 -7.54 14.05
C SER A 325 -17.25 -6.92 15.00
N ALA A 326 -17.68 -6.43 16.17
CA ALA A 326 -16.85 -5.74 17.13
C ALA A 326 -17.05 -6.28 18.55
N LYS A 327 -16.01 -6.21 19.38
CA LYS A 327 -16.11 -6.58 20.80
C LYS A 327 -16.87 -5.49 21.56
N GLU A 328 -17.50 -5.86 22.67
CA GLU A 328 -18.18 -4.89 23.55
C GLU A 328 -17.24 -3.78 24.03
N GLU A 329 -15.96 -4.10 24.26
CA GLU A 329 -14.91 -3.13 24.59
C GLU A 329 -14.67 -2.11 23.47
N ASP A 330 -14.72 -2.55 22.21
CA ASP A 330 -14.56 -1.67 21.04
C ASP A 330 -15.74 -0.70 20.94
N ILE A 331 -16.95 -1.19 21.19
CA ILE A 331 -18.19 -0.39 21.19
C ILE A 331 -18.15 0.65 22.31
N LYS A 332 -17.80 0.24 23.53
CA LYS A 332 -17.63 1.15 24.68
C LYS A 332 -16.59 2.23 24.41
N GLU A 333 -15.45 1.86 23.82
CA GLU A 333 -14.41 2.82 23.46
C GLU A 333 -14.89 3.82 22.39
N LEU A 334 -15.66 3.36 21.40
CA LEU A 334 -16.28 4.22 20.39
C LEU A 334 -17.28 5.20 20.99
N ILE A 335 -18.20 4.73 21.85
CA ILE A 335 -19.16 5.58 22.56
C ILE A 335 -18.43 6.69 23.31
N ASP A 336 -17.41 6.35 24.10
CA ASP A 336 -16.61 7.30 24.86
C ASP A 336 -15.80 8.27 23.99
N ILE A 337 -15.38 7.86 22.78
CA ILE A 337 -14.74 8.75 21.80
C ILE A 337 -15.74 9.79 21.27
N PHE A 338 -16.93 9.34 20.86
CA PHE A 338 -17.93 10.22 20.25
C PHE A 338 -18.61 11.12 21.27
N ASP A 339 -18.95 10.60 22.44
CA ASP A 339 -19.56 11.39 23.52
C ASP A 339 -18.64 12.55 23.95
N ARG A 340 -17.33 12.30 24.14
CA ARG A 340 -16.36 13.38 24.40
C ARG A 340 -16.15 14.34 23.23
N HIS A 341 -16.45 13.93 22.01
CA HIS A 341 -16.31 14.81 20.85
C HIS A 341 -17.52 15.72 20.66
N PHE A 342 -18.72 15.20 20.92
CA PHE A 342 -19.97 15.93 20.73
C PHE A 342 -20.37 16.76 21.95
N ASP A 343 -20.00 16.34 23.15
CA ASP A 343 -20.29 17.06 24.39
C ASP A 343 -19.33 18.27 24.56
N PRO A 344 -19.83 19.52 24.48
CA PRO A 344 -18.98 20.70 24.64
C PRO A 344 -18.45 20.87 26.08
N ALA A 345 -19.03 20.19 27.08
CA ALA A 345 -18.55 20.20 28.46
C ALA A 345 -17.41 19.20 28.71
N LYS A 346 -17.20 18.22 27.81
CA LYS A 346 -16.13 17.24 27.92
C LYS A 346 -14.95 17.64 27.05
N GLU A 347 -13.73 17.43 27.57
CA GLU A 347 -12.55 17.60 26.74
C GLU A 347 -12.44 16.45 25.72
N PRO A 348 -12.28 16.73 24.42
CA PRO A 348 -12.07 15.69 23.42
C PRO A 348 -10.76 14.96 23.69
N LYS A 349 -10.73 13.64 23.44
CA LYS A 349 -9.49 12.85 23.53
C LYS A 349 -8.43 13.45 22.60
N SER A 350 -7.48 14.18 23.16
CA SER A 350 -6.45 14.89 22.42
C SER A 350 -5.08 14.24 22.64
N PRO A 351 -4.14 14.41 21.69
CA PRO A 351 -2.76 13.98 21.89
C PRO A 351 -2.15 14.67 23.10
N LYS A 352 -1.76 13.90 24.13
CA LYS A 352 -0.90 14.42 25.19
C LYS A 352 0.41 14.90 24.57
N PRO A 353 0.92 16.09 24.94
CA PRO A 353 2.22 16.56 24.45
C PRO A 353 3.28 15.50 24.73
N ARG A 354 4.09 15.17 23.71
CA ARG A 354 5.29 14.39 23.95
C ARG A 354 6.20 15.24 24.84
N VAL A 355 6.25 14.92 26.13
CA VAL A 355 7.31 15.42 26.99
C VAL A 355 8.61 14.88 26.40
N ASN A 356 9.37 15.75 25.75
CA ASN A 356 10.76 15.49 25.44
C ASN A 356 11.43 15.25 26.80
N LYS A 357 11.62 13.98 27.18
CA LYS A 357 12.59 13.65 28.20
C LYS A 357 13.93 14.03 27.60
N ASN A 358 14.37 15.26 27.91
CA ASN A 358 15.74 15.68 27.71
C ASN A 358 16.61 14.56 28.24
N ARG A 359 17.31 13.92 27.30
CA ARG A 359 18.29 12.90 27.59
C ARG A 359 19.40 13.65 28.31
N THR A 360 19.35 13.62 29.64
CA THR A 360 20.41 14.12 30.50
C THR A 360 21.68 13.38 30.11
N THR A 361 22.51 14.04 29.31
CA THR A 361 23.89 13.64 29.08
C THR A 361 24.61 13.87 30.39
N SER A 362 24.81 12.80 31.15
CA SER A 362 25.71 12.76 32.29
C SER A 362 27.11 13.07 31.79
N SER A 363 27.62 14.24 32.15
CA SER A 363 29.02 14.60 32.08
C SER A 363 29.81 13.78 33.09
N ALA A 364 30.71 12.94 32.62
CA ALA A 364 31.93 12.58 33.34
C ALA A 364 33.06 12.76 32.33
N GLY A 365 33.92 13.74 32.60
CA GLY A 365 34.94 14.19 31.69
C GLY A 365 36.12 13.24 31.60
N GLU A 366 36.84 13.34 30.50
CA GLU A 366 38.30 13.35 30.53
C GLU A 366 38.82 14.21 29.38
N THR A 367 39.86 14.93 29.72
CA THR A 367 40.49 16.09 29.08
C THR A 367 41.32 15.73 27.85
N GLY A 368 41.38 16.64 26.87
CA GLY A 368 42.31 16.56 25.75
C GLY A 368 42.10 17.68 24.75
N GLU A 369 42.89 18.74 24.89
CA GLU A 369 43.06 19.95 24.07
C GLU A 369 43.28 19.62 22.57
N ALA A 370 43.08 20.47 21.56
CA ALA A 370 43.10 21.91 21.45
C ALA A 370 42.48 22.35 20.10
N GLU A 371 42.01 23.60 20.05
CA GLU A 371 42.00 24.56 18.91
C GLU A 371 41.33 24.16 17.59
N GLY A 372 40.47 24.94 16.93
CA GLY A 372 39.96 26.31 17.01
C GLY A 372 39.00 26.41 15.80
N SER A 373 38.10 27.37 15.58
CA SER A 373 37.93 28.71 16.07
C SER A 373 36.51 29.13 15.64
N THR A 374 35.77 29.73 16.58
CA THR A 374 34.91 30.93 16.44
C THR A 374 33.86 30.97 15.31
N SER A 375 32.57 30.92 15.66
CA SER A 375 31.70 32.11 15.92
C SER A 375 31.00 32.57 14.63
N GLU A 376 29.73 33.00 14.61
CA GLU A 376 28.89 33.45 15.70
C GLU A 376 27.41 33.31 15.35
N SER A 377 26.63 33.28 16.41
CA SER A 377 25.18 33.16 16.45
C SER A 377 24.53 34.53 16.31
N GLN A 378 23.29 34.61 15.82
CA GLN A 378 22.20 35.46 16.37
C GLN A 378 20.88 35.06 15.68
N LYS A 379 20.00 34.37 16.40
CA LYS A 379 18.86 34.90 17.19
C LYS A 379 17.69 35.43 16.35
N SER A 380 16.63 34.60 16.35
CA SER A 380 15.22 34.92 16.59
C SER A 380 14.61 36.19 15.98
N SER A 381 13.56 36.00 15.18
CA SER A 381 12.28 36.66 15.42
C SER A 381 11.15 35.99 14.64
N GLU A 382 10.07 35.71 15.36
CA GLU A 382 8.71 35.48 14.87
C GLU A 382 8.26 36.68 14.02
N GLN A 383 7.45 36.45 12.98
CA GLN A 383 6.22 37.22 12.70
C GLN A 383 5.51 36.77 11.41
N ASN A 384 4.24 36.42 11.60
CA ASN A 384 3.05 36.77 10.82
C ASN A 384 3.09 36.78 9.27
N SER A 385 2.25 35.89 8.72
CA SER A 385 1.55 36.07 7.44
C SER A 385 0.80 37.41 7.38
N PRO A 386 0.61 37.94 6.17
CA PRO A 386 -0.67 38.53 5.83
C PRO A 386 -1.30 37.91 4.58
N VAL A 387 -2.54 37.51 4.78
CA VAL A 387 -3.59 37.34 3.77
C VAL A 387 -3.71 38.63 2.94
N LYS A 388 -3.80 38.50 1.61
CA LYS A 388 -4.36 39.54 0.74
C LYS A 388 -5.43 38.94 -0.15
N THR A 389 -6.68 39.19 0.23
CA THR A 389 -7.84 39.28 -0.65
C THR A 389 -7.92 40.71 -1.20
N ASN A 390 -8.10 40.87 -2.50
CA ASN A 390 -9.27 41.54 -3.08
C ASN A 390 -9.09 41.72 -4.59
N ASP A 391 -10.12 41.26 -5.30
CA ASP A 391 -10.54 41.74 -6.61
C ASP A 391 -10.69 43.27 -6.64
N ALA A 392 -10.28 43.88 -7.75
CA ALA A 392 -11.03 44.95 -8.40
C ALA A 392 -10.56 45.08 -9.85
N THR A 393 -11.52 44.89 -10.75
CA THR A 393 -11.52 45.14 -12.18
C THR A 393 -11.34 46.63 -12.52
N ALA A 394 -10.68 46.94 -13.65
CA ALA A 394 -11.24 47.71 -14.78
C ALA A 394 -10.15 48.35 -15.67
N ASN A 395 -10.11 47.87 -16.92
CA ASN A 395 -10.10 48.60 -18.20
C ASN A 395 -9.00 49.59 -18.62
N LEU A 396 -8.53 49.30 -19.86
CA LEU A 396 -8.25 50.20 -21.01
C LEU A 396 -7.10 51.21 -20.82
N ASP A 397 -6.15 51.44 -21.73
CA ASP A 397 -6.27 51.52 -23.18
C ASP A 397 -4.89 51.53 -23.87
N GLN A 398 -4.92 51.38 -25.20
CA GLN A 398 -3.80 51.32 -26.15
C GLN A 398 -3.06 52.65 -26.35
N GLN A 399 -1.76 52.58 -26.72
CA GLN A 399 -1.06 53.36 -27.77
C GLN A 399 0.38 52.81 -27.90
N LYS A 400 0.81 52.25 -29.05
CA LYS A 400 1.56 52.89 -30.17
C LYS A 400 2.80 53.67 -29.68
N GLU A 401 4.01 53.59 -30.24
CA GLU A 401 4.49 53.17 -31.56
C GLU A 401 6.04 53.02 -31.53
N ALA A 402 6.56 52.40 -32.59
CA ALA A 402 7.96 52.12 -33.00
C ALA A 402 9.06 53.17 -32.78
N VAL A 403 10.31 52.70 -32.60
CA VAL A 403 11.58 53.09 -33.32
C VAL A 403 12.59 51.91 -33.17
N VAL A 404 12.80 51.03 -34.15
CA VAL A 404 13.85 51.00 -35.21
C VAL A 404 15.32 50.98 -34.73
N ALA A 405 16.02 49.89 -35.08
CA ALA A 405 17.41 49.75 -35.58
C ALA A 405 17.91 48.34 -35.18
N ASN A 406 18.41 47.46 -36.04
CA ASN A 406 18.76 47.45 -37.46
C ASN A 406 18.80 45.98 -37.91
#